data_AF-A0A6A3MGT1-F1
#
_entry.id   AF-A0A6A3MGT1-F1
#
_cell.length_a   1.000
_cell.length_b   1.000
_cell.length_c   1.000
_cell.angle_alpha   90.00
_cell.angle_beta   90.00
_cell.angle_gamma   90.00
#
_symmetry.space_group_name_H-M   'P 1'
#
loop_
_entity.id
_entity.type
_entity.pdbx_description
1 polymer ?
#
loop_
_entity_poly.entity_id
_entity_poly.type
_entity_poly.pdbx_seq_one_letter_code
_entity_poly.pdbx_strand_id
1 'polypeptide(L)'
;MDISLFLQEVLNDLLVERGLVEWQVVRGVRISSNSDEEVDVIYGQALTASLQEERIDRKRKRKAGKATNDNEQPTWSRFLVLPAVSYCQDAPTLSIKRLLELQECADANEPAGAGATTKQTFLCLTDAANISYYLLQAPAILP
;
A
#
# COMPACT_ATOMS: atom_id res chain seq x y z
N MET A 1 21.46 5.84 -8.51
CA MET A 1 20.00 6.16 -8.46
C MET A 1 19.58 5.91 -7.03
N ASP A 2 19.40 6.97 -6.24
CA ASP A 2 19.06 6.85 -4.83
C ASP A 2 17.58 6.51 -4.68
N ILE A 3 17.29 5.44 -3.93
CA ILE A 3 15.94 5.08 -3.48
C ILE A 3 15.62 6.04 -2.33
N SER A 4 14.41 6.61 -2.30
CA SER A 4 14.00 7.45 -1.17
C SER A 4 14.01 6.59 0.10
N LEU A 5 14.47 7.13 1.24
CA LEU A 5 14.54 6.37 2.50
C LEU A 5 13.18 5.71 2.83
N PHE A 6 12.09 6.44 2.59
CA PHE A 6 10.71 5.97 2.76
C PHE A 6 10.37 4.75 1.90
N LEU A 7 10.76 4.74 0.62
CA LEU A 7 10.54 3.60 -0.26
C LEU A 7 11.34 2.38 0.19
N GLN A 8 12.57 2.58 0.66
CA GLN A 8 13.42 1.49 1.15
C GLN A 8 12.83 0.82 2.39
N GLU A 9 12.31 1.60 3.34
CA GLU A 9 11.72 1.09 4.58
C GLU A 9 10.43 0.31 4.31
N VAL A 10 9.55 0.83 3.46
CA VAL A 10 8.32 0.14 3.05
C VAL A 10 8.64 -1.15 2.31
N LEU A 11 9.60 -1.11 1.38
CA LEU A 11 10.02 -2.32 0.66
C LEU A 11 10.60 -3.37 1.62
N ASN A 12 11.37 -2.95 2.63
CA ASN A 12 11.91 -3.87 3.62
C ASN A 12 10.82 -4.50 4.50
N ASP A 13 9.85 -3.72 4.99
CA ASP A 13 8.70 -4.27 5.74
C ASP A 13 7.89 -5.25 4.87
N LEU A 14 7.59 -4.87 3.62
CA LEU A 14 6.86 -5.73 2.71
C LEU A 14 7.59 -7.06 2.44
N LEU A 15 8.91 -7.02 2.24
CA LEU A 15 9.72 -8.21 1.97
C LEU A 15 9.89 -9.12 3.18
N VAL A 16 10.21 -8.54 4.35
CA VAL A 16 10.61 -9.30 5.54
C VAL A 16 9.39 -9.71 6.36
N GLU A 17 8.43 -8.81 6.54
CA GLU A 17 7.31 -8.99 7.47
C GLU A 17 6.01 -9.38 6.75
N ARG A 18 5.82 -8.97 5.48
CA ARG A 18 4.54 -9.17 4.74
C ARG A 18 4.60 -10.21 3.62
N GLY A 19 5.77 -10.83 3.41
CA GLY A 19 5.95 -11.91 2.45
C GLY A 19 5.79 -11.48 0.98
N LEU A 20 6.20 -10.25 0.65
CA LEU A 20 6.15 -9.75 -0.72
C LEU A 20 7.07 -10.56 -1.65
N VAL A 21 6.49 -11.12 -2.71
CA VAL A 21 7.21 -11.86 -3.77
C VAL A 21 6.80 -11.37 -5.15
N GLU A 22 7.59 -11.71 -6.18
CA GLU A 22 7.32 -11.35 -7.57
C GLU A 22 7.02 -9.86 -7.78
N TRP A 23 7.82 -9.00 -7.16
CA TRP A 23 7.54 -7.58 -7.07
C TRP A 23 8.32 -6.72 -8.05
N GLN A 24 7.77 -5.53 -8.32
CA GLN A 24 8.37 -4.50 -9.14
C GLN A 24 8.05 -3.12 -8.55
N VAL A 25 8.99 -2.19 -8.67
CA VAL A 25 8.79 -0.78 -8.26
C VAL A 25 8.74 0.11 -9.49
N VAL A 26 7.71 0.95 -9.55
CA VAL A 26 7.61 2.08 -10.49
C VAL A 26 7.76 3.36 -9.69
N ARG A 27 8.70 4.22 -10.08
CA ARG A 27 9.09 5.40 -9.31
C ARG A 27 8.59 6.69 -9.92
N GLY A 28 8.37 7.69 -9.07
CA GLY A 28 8.09 9.07 -9.51
C GLY A 28 6.82 9.18 -10.37
N VAL A 29 5.79 8.40 -10.03
CA VAL A 29 4.54 8.38 -10.77
C VAL A 29 3.69 9.57 -10.38
N ARG A 30 3.31 10.41 -11.35
CA ARG A 30 2.45 11.56 -11.10
C ARG A 30 1.02 11.12 -10.82
N ILE A 31 0.48 11.62 -9.71
CA ILE A 31 -0.88 11.26 -9.26
C ILE A 31 -1.95 11.99 -10.08
N SER A 32 -1.65 13.21 -10.52
CA SER A 32 -2.54 14.02 -11.34
C SER A 32 -1.73 14.82 -12.35
N SER A 33 -2.26 14.99 -13.56
CA SER A 33 -1.63 15.81 -14.60
C SER A 33 -1.51 17.29 -14.22
N ASN A 34 -2.28 17.74 -13.23
CA ASN A 34 -2.33 19.12 -12.76
C ASN A 34 -1.52 19.34 -11.47
N SER A 35 -0.78 18.34 -10.99
CA SER A 35 0.04 18.41 -9.78
C SER A 35 1.45 17.91 -10.05
N ASP A 36 2.44 18.52 -9.40
CA ASP A 36 3.83 18.04 -9.39
C ASP A 36 4.05 16.93 -8.34
N GLU A 37 2.96 16.44 -7.74
CA GLU A 37 3.03 15.40 -6.72
C GLU A 37 3.22 14.01 -7.35
N GLU A 38 4.26 13.33 -6.87
CA GLU A 38 4.71 12.03 -7.35
C GLU A 38 4.69 10.99 -6.22
N VAL A 39 4.37 9.75 -6.58
CA VAL A 39 4.39 8.58 -5.70
C VAL A 39 5.26 7.48 -6.29
N ASP A 40 5.86 6.71 -5.40
CA ASP A 40 6.43 5.42 -5.78
C ASP A 40 5.34 4.34 -5.60
N VAL A 41 5.26 3.40 -6.55
CA VAL A 41 4.28 2.30 -6.54
C VAL A 41 5.02 0.97 -6.54
N ILE A 42 4.74 0.11 -5.56
CA ILE A 42 5.26 -1.26 -5.50
C ILE A 42 4.14 -2.20 -5.92
N TYR A 43 4.39 -3.04 -6.92
CA TYR A 43 3.50 -4.11 -7.36
C TYR A 43 4.10 -5.43 -6.89
N GLY A 44 3.29 -6.39 -6.48
CA GLY A 44 3.76 -7.74 -6.17
C GLY A 44 2.72 -8.59 -5.46
N GLN A 45 3.03 -9.85 -5.20
CA GLN A 45 2.18 -10.74 -4.42
C GLN A 45 2.51 -10.62 -2.93
N ALA A 46 1.52 -10.29 -2.09
CA ALA A 46 1.71 -10.15 -0.65
C ALA A 46 0.61 -10.88 0.14
N LEU A 47 0.89 -11.21 1.40
CA LEU A 47 -0.07 -11.82 2.31
C LEU A 47 -1.02 -10.76 2.88
N THR A 48 -2.29 -10.82 2.50
CA THR A 48 -3.26 -9.73 2.69
C THR A 48 -3.74 -9.53 4.14
N ALA A 49 -3.80 -10.57 4.96
CA ALA A 49 -4.27 -10.51 6.34
C ALA A 49 -3.22 -9.83 7.21
N SER A 50 -1.94 -10.07 6.94
CA SER A 50 -0.84 -9.37 7.61
C SER A 50 -0.93 -7.84 7.43
N LEU A 51 -1.46 -7.39 6.28
CA LEU A 51 -1.64 -5.97 5.95
C LEU A 51 -2.93 -5.38 6.55
N GLN A 52 -3.93 -6.21 6.86
CA GLN A 52 -5.21 -5.79 7.45
C GLN A 52 -5.23 -5.86 8.99
N GLU A 53 -4.35 -6.68 9.59
CA GLU A 53 -4.32 -6.94 11.04
C GLU A 53 -3.79 -5.78 11.90
N GLU A 54 -3.25 -4.71 11.31
CA GLU A 54 -2.72 -3.56 12.07
C GLU A 54 -3.80 -2.88 12.94
N ARG A 55 -5.09 -3.00 12.59
CA ARG A 55 -6.20 -2.49 13.42
C ARG A 55 -6.55 -3.39 14.61
N ILE A 56 -6.23 -4.69 14.57
CA ILE A 56 -6.68 -5.66 15.57
C ILE A 56 -5.59 -5.91 16.62
N ASP A 57 -4.32 -5.93 16.22
CA ASP A 57 -3.24 -6.38 17.08
C ASP A 57 -2.76 -5.35 18.10
N ARG A 58 -2.93 -4.05 17.84
CA ARG A 58 -2.64 -3.01 18.85
C ARG A 58 -3.58 -3.08 20.07
N LYS A 59 -4.78 -3.69 19.92
CA LYS A 59 -5.68 -3.97 21.06
C LYS A 59 -5.51 -5.37 21.65
N ARG A 60 -5.03 -6.35 20.88
CA ARG A 60 -4.97 -7.77 21.31
C ARG A 60 -3.60 -8.26 21.77
N LYS A 61 -2.49 -7.53 21.56
CA LYS A 61 -1.18 -7.88 22.15
C LYS A 61 -1.09 -7.88 23.68
N ARG A 62 -2.19 -7.59 24.40
CA ARG A 62 -2.28 -7.87 25.85
C ARG A 62 -2.85 -9.25 26.20
N LYS A 63 -3.43 -10.01 25.25
CA LYS A 63 -4.01 -11.34 25.54
C LYS A 63 -3.99 -12.23 24.31
N ALA A 64 -3.41 -13.42 24.48
CA ALA A 64 -3.42 -14.57 23.57
C ALA A 64 -2.30 -14.57 22.51
N GLY A 65 -1.34 -15.48 22.74
CA GLY A 65 -0.35 -15.83 21.75
C GLY A 65 -0.95 -16.69 20.63
N LYS A 66 -0.22 -16.70 19.52
CA LYS A 66 -0.18 -17.76 18.51
C LYS A 66 -1.54 -18.14 17.92
N ALA A 67 -2.08 -17.27 17.06
CA ALA A 67 -3.06 -17.70 16.07
C ALA A 67 -2.31 -18.24 14.84
N THR A 68 -2.77 -19.40 14.39
CA THR A 68 -2.28 -20.27 13.33
C THR A 68 -2.16 -19.60 11.97
N ASN A 69 -1.04 -19.87 11.29
CA ASN A 69 -0.56 -19.26 10.06
C ASN A 69 -0.79 -20.18 8.83
N ASP A 70 -1.93 -20.87 8.74
CA ASP A 70 -2.13 -21.91 7.73
C ASP A 70 -3.21 -21.49 6.71
N ASN A 71 -2.76 -21.31 5.46
CA ASN A 71 -3.53 -21.09 4.22
C ASN A 71 -3.92 -19.66 3.80
N GLU A 72 -3.16 -18.63 4.15
CA GLU A 72 -3.29 -17.37 3.40
C GLU A 72 -2.59 -17.50 2.03
N GLN A 73 -3.34 -17.29 0.94
CA GLN A 73 -2.77 -17.24 -0.41
C GLN A 73 -2.28 -15.81 -0.72
N PRO A 74 -1.06 -15.65 -1.23
CA PRO A 74 -0.58 -14.37 -1.70
C PRO A 74 -1.52 -13.78 -2.75
N THR A 75 -1.87 -12.50 -2.60
CA THR A 75 -2.72 -11.78 -3.56
C THR A 75 -1.90 -10.71 -4.26
N TRP A 76 -2.11 -10.57 -5.57
CA TRP A 76 -1.51 -9.48 -6.33
C TRP A 76 -1.98 -8.12 -5.80
N SER A 77 -1.03 -7.35 -5.30
CA SER A 77 -1.25 -6.14 -4.54
C SER A 77 -0.42 -4.98 -5.09
N ARG A 78 -0.94 -3.78 -4.91
CA ARG A 78 -0.33 -2.51 -5.33
C ARG A 78 -0.18 -1.63 -4.11
N PHE A 79 1.00 -1.09 -3.87
CA PHE A 79 1.34 -0.32 -2.69
C PHE A 79 1.81 1.07 -3.11
N LEU A 80 0.95 2.06 -2.90
CA LEU A 80 1.24 3.47 -3.15
C LEU A 80 2.00 4.03 -1.94
N VAL A 81 3.26 4.38 -2.11
CA VAL A 81 4.13 4.86 -1.03
C VAL A 81 4.08 6.37 -0.95
N LEU A 82 3.61 6.89 0.20
CA LEU A 82 3.55 8.31 0.51
C LEU A 82 4.27 8.60 1.83
N PRO A 83 5.12 9.64 1.88
CA PRO A 83 5.67 10.12 3.14
C PRO A 83 4.57 10.75 4.00
N ALA A 84 4.44 10.30 5.24
CA ALA A 84 3.48 10.81 6.22
C ALA A 84 3.79 12.25 6.64
N VAL A 85 5.00 12.77 6.38
CA VAL A 85 5.32 14.18 6.61
C VAL A 85 4.55 15.11 5.65
N SER A 86 4.14 14.61 4.47
CA SER A 86 3.21 15.31 3.58
C SER A 86 1.77 15.40 4.13
N TYR A 87 1.47 14.73 5.25
CA TYR A 87 0.16 14.71 5.91
C TYR A 87 0.06 15.67 7.12
N CYS A 88 1.16 16.33 7.53
CA CYS A 88 1.20 17.21 8.69
C CYS A 88 1.05 18.68 8.32
N GLN A 89 -0.19 19.16 8.16
CA GLN A 89 -0.51 20.54 8.57
C GLN A 89 -1.99 20.72 8.94
N ASP A 90 -2.91 20.01 8.27
CA ASP A 90 -4.30 19.86 8.69
C ASP A 90 -4.76 18.47 8.26
N ALA A 91 -5.31 17.68 9.18
CA ALA A 91 -5.63 16.26 8.96
C ALA A 91 -6.24 16.00 7.57
N PRO A 92 -5.53 15.31 6.65
CA PRO A 92 -6.02 15.17 5.31
C PRO A 92 -7.05 14.06 5.35
N THR A 93 -8.31 14.49 5.31
CA THR A 93 -9.37 13.61 4.86
C THR A 93 -9.00 13.32 3.42
N LEU A 94 -8.47 12.12 3.13
CA LEU A 94 -8.30 11.64 1.76
C LEU A 94 -9.65 11.78 1.07
N SER A 95 -9.77 12.81 0.23
CA SER A 95 -11.03 13.03 -0.47
C SER A 95 -11.29 11.84 -1.38
N ILE A 96 -12.56 11.53 -1.64
CA ILE A 96 -12.91 10.44 -2.57
C ILE A 96 -12.24 10.67 -3.94
N LYS A 97 -12.19 11.93 -4.39
CA LYS A 97 -11.47 12.31 -5.61
C LYS A 97 -10.00 11.89 -5.56
N ARG A 98 -9.34 12.15 -4.43
CA ARG A 98 -7.93 11.80 -4.25
C ARG A 98 -7.69 10.29 -4.25
N LEU A 99 -8.60 9.53 -3.64
CA LEU A 99 -8.55 8.07 -3.67
C LEU A 99 -8.67 7.53 -5.10
N LEU A 100 -9.57 8.10 -5.89
CA LEU A 100 -9.74 7.73 -7.29
C LEU A 100 -8.50 8.07 -8.12
N GLU A 101 -7.93 9.27 -7.99
CA GLU A 101 -6.69 9.66 -8.68
C GLU A 101 -5.53 8.70 -8.36
N LEU A 102 -5.37 8.34 -7.08
CA LEU A 102 -4.34 7.38 -6.65
C LEU A 102 -4.56 5.99 -7.23
N GLN A 103 -5.82 5.55 -7.32
CA GLN A 103 -6.17 4.26 -7.89
C GLN A 103 -5.95 4.23 -9.41
N GLU A 104 -6.41 5.25 -10.13
CA GLU A 104 -6.19 5.42 -11.58
C GLU A 104 -4.69 5.48 -11.90
N CYS A 105 -3.92 6.20 -11.08
CA CYS A 105 -2.47 6.27 -11.16
C CYS A 105 -1.81 4.89 -11.03
N ALA A 106 -2.23 4.08 -10.05
CA ALA A 106 -1.72 2.72 -9.86
C ALA A 106 -2.12 1.79 -11.02
N ASP A 107 -3.33 1.93 -11.56
CA ASP A 107 -3.83 1.15 -12.70
C ASP A 107 -3.07 1.50 -13.99
N ALA A 108 -2.82 2.78 -14.25
CA ALA A 108 -2.14 3.26 -15.47
C ALA A 108 -0.67 2.84 -15.56
N ASN A 109 -0.03 2.54 -14.42
CA ASN A 109 1.39 2.20 -14.33
C ASN A 109 1.63 0.71 -14.04
N GLU A 110 0.58 -0.11 -14.11
CA GLU A 110 0.70 -1.53 -13.83
C GLU A 110 1.58 -2.24 -14.90
N PRO A 111 2.57 -3.04 -14.48
CA PRO A 111 3.45 -3.73 -15.42
C PRO A 111 2.69 -4.78 -16.27
N ALA A 112 3.06 -4.85 -17.54
CA ALA A 112 2.50 -5.83 -18.47
C ALA A 112 2.78 -7.26 -17.99
N GLY A 113 1.72 -8.09 -17.90
CA GLY A 113 1.81 -9.47 -17.42
C GLY A 113 1.29 -9.68 -15.99
N ALA A 114 0.91 -8.61 -15.27
CA ALA A 114 0.16 -8.71 -14.03
C ALA A 114 -1.22 -9.36 -14.29
N GLY A 115 -1.40 -10.60 -13.82
CA GLY A 115 -2.56 -11.44 -14.11
C GLY A 115 -3.90 -10.85 -13.66
N ALA A 116 -4.99 -11.38 -14.24
CA ALA A 116 -6.39 -10.99 -13.98
C ALA A 116 -6.94 -11.45 -12.62
N THR A 117 -6.09 -11.64 -11.62
CA THR A 117 -6.49 -11.98 -10.24
C THR A 117 -7.06 -10.76 -9.53
N THR A 118 -7.91 -10.98 -8.51
CA THR A 118 -8.42 -9.94 -7.62
C THR A 118 -7.29 -9.04 -7.14
N LYS A 119 -7.32 -7.75 -7.49
CA LYS A 119 -6.25 -6.80 -7.19
C LYS A 119 -6.61 -5.99 -5.97
N GLN A 120 -5.65 -5.82 -5.07
CA GLN A 120 -5.81 -4.94 -3.92
C GLN A 120 -4.86 -3.76 -4.04
N THR A 121 -5.38 -2.56 -3.83
CA THR A 121 -4.58 -1.34 -3.81
C THR A 121 -4.49 -0.87 -2.36
N PHE A 122 -3.28 -0.68 -1.87
CA PHE A 122 -2.99 -0.21 -0.53
C PHE A 122 -2.28 1.14 -0.61
N LEU A 123 -2.70 2.06 0.25
CA LEU A 123 -1.97 3.28 0.55
C LEU A 123 -1.02 3.02 1.71
N CYS A 124 0.26 3.27 1.50
CA CYS A 124 1.31 3.11 2.49
C CYS A 124 1.74 4.49 2.97
N LEU A 125 1.45 4.79 4.24
CA LEU A 125 1.91 6.02 4.88
C LEU A 125 3.12 5.69 5.75
N THR A 126 4.23 6.40 5.57
CA THR A 126 5.42 6.22 6.41
C THR A 126 6.12 7.51 6.79
N ASP A 127 6.53 7.64 8.05
CA ASP A 127 7.40 8.70 8.56
C ASP A 127 8.82 8.20 8.91
N ALA A 128 9.22 7.05 8.34
CA ALA A 128 10.38 6.25 8.68
C ALA A 128 10.33 5.48 10.00
N ALA A 129 9.68 6.03 11.03
CA ALA A 129 9.53 5.34 12.32
C ALA A 129 8.34 4.37 12.32
N ASN A 130 7.31 4.66 11.52
CA ASN A 130 6.07 3.91 11.44
C ASN A 130 5.71 3.69 9.97
N ILE A 131 5.08 2.55 9.70
CA ILE A 131 4.52 2.21 8.40
C ILE A 131 3.09 1.75 8.64
N SER A 132 2.15 2.34 7.91
CA SER A 132 0.74 1.95 7.99
C SER A 132 0.16 1.72 6.61
N TYR A 133 -0.58 0.62 6.49
CA TYR A 133 -1.20 0.18 5.25
C TYR A 133 -2.72 0.38 5.33
N TYR A 134 -3.27 1.10 4.35
CA TYR A 134 -4.70 1.33 4.21
C TYR A 134 -5.20 0.73 2.91
N LEU A 135 -6.07 -0.27 3.00
CA LEU A 135 -6.73 -0.81 1.81
C LEU A 135 -7.60 0.28 1.19
N LEU A 136 -7.29 0.64 -0.06
CA LEU A 136 -8.13 1.49 -0.88
C LEU A 136 -9.25 0.64 -1.46
N GLN A 137 -10.42 0.73 -0.85
CA GLN A 137 -11.62 0.16 -1.41
C GLN A 137 -12.11 1.10 -2.51
N ALA A 138 -12.17 0.61 -3.75
CA ALA A 138 -12.93 1.29 -4.78
C ALA A 138 -14.34 1.55 -4.22
N PRO A 139 -14.93 2.75 -4.41
CA PRO A 139 -16.31 2.96 -4.03
C PRO A 139 -17.13 1.88 -4.74
N ALA A 140 -17.90 1.11 -3.97
CA ALA A 140 -18.86 0.18 -4.54
C ALA A 140 -19.74 1.00 -5.49
N ILE A 141 -19.63 0.76 -6.79
CA ILE A 141 -20.60 1.28 -7.74
C ILE A 141 -21.90 0.54 -7.37
N LEU A 142 -22.74 1.19 -6.57
CA LEU A 142 -24.08 0.70 -6.30
C LEU A 142 -24.83 0.74 -7.64
N PRO A 143 -25.49 -0.36 -8.04
CA PRO A 143 -26.28 -0.41 -9.26
C PRO A 143 -27.48 0.56 -9.21
#